data_AF-A0A8T3CBG1-F1
#
_entry.id   AF-A0A8T3CBG1-F1
#
_cell.length_a   1.000
_cell.length_b   1.000
_cell.length_c   1.000
_cell.angle_alpha   90.00
_cell.angle_beta   90.00
_cell.angle_gamma   90.00
#
_symmetry.space_group_name_H-M   'P 1'
#
loop_
_entity.id
_entity.type
_entity.pdbx_description
1 polymer ?
#
loop_
_entity_poly.entity_id
_entity_poly.type
_entity_poly.pdbx_seq_one_letter_code
_entity_poly.pdbx_strand_id
1 'polypeptide(L)'
;MRVSTCKSGKDIWDRLCITYEGTNEVKQSRFNNLLHDYELFFMKLNEYISNIDTRFTQIVTSLHALGRKLTNAEKVNKIICCFPSAYDAKITVIIESKDLNIYSIDNLLGSLIAYEQGVSQRKIDAGEPRREKNIALNMEESESEHSQPEDEDDIPLMTKQFRSFLKMK
;
A
#
# COMPACT_ATOMS: atom_id res chain seq x y z
N MET A 1 18.76 -25.14 -6.00
CA MET A 1 17.85 -26.26 -6.37
C MET A 1 18.65 -27.55 -6.42
N ARG A 2 18.31 -28.58 -5.62
CA ARG A 2 19.02 -29.86 -5.65
C ARG A 2 18.31 -30.81 -6.62
N VAL A 3 18.94 -31.07 -7.76
CA VAL A 3 18.41 -31.91 -8.84
C VAL A 3 18.78 -33.39 -8.66
N SER A 4 19.73 -33.69 -7.77
CA SER A 4 20.30 -35.03 -7.54
C SER A 4 19.31 -36.09 -7.06
N THR A 5 18.11 -35.72 -6.62
CA THR A 5 17.06 -36.64 -6.16
C THR A 5 15.91 -36.83 -7.16
N CYS A 6 15.93 -36.14 -8.30
CA CYS A 6 14.86 -36.21 -9.31
C CYS A 6 15.13 -37.38 -10.27
N LYS A 7 14.12 -38.23 -10.51
CA LYS A 7 14.27 -39.46 -11.32
C LYS A 7 13.78 -39.29 -12.76
N SER A 8 12.99 -38.24 -13.02
CA SER A 8 12.43 -37.91 -14.33
C SER A 8 12.57 -36.42 -14.63
N GLY A 9 12.62 -36.05 -15.92
CA GLY A 9 12.55 -34.65 -16.35
C GLY A 9 11.28 -33.94 -15.88
N LYS A 10 10.17 -34.69 -15.69
CA LYS A 10 8.95 -34.18 -15.07
C LYS A 10 9.17 -33.75 -13.62
N ASP A 11 9.91 -34.53 -12.84
CA ASP A 11 10.20 -34.19 -11.44
C ASP A 11 11.06 -32.92 -11.33
N ILE A 12 12.01 -32.76 -12.27
CA ILE A 12 12.86 -31.56 -12.35
C ILE A 12 12.00 -30.33 -12.69
N TRP A 13 11.10 -30.47 -13.67
CA TRP A 13 10.18 -29.41 -14.06
C TRP A 13 9.21 -29.05 -12.93
N ASP A 14 8.59 -30.03 -12.27
CA ASP A 14 7.68 -29.80 -11.14
C ASP A 14 8.43 -29.12 -9.98
N ARG A 15 9.67 -29.53 -9.70
CA ARG A 15 10.51 -28.88 -8.67
C ARG A 15 10.87 -27.44 -9.06
N LEU A 16 11.14 -27.19 -10.34
CA LEU A 16 11.41 -25.86 -10.89
C LEU A 16 10.19 -24.95 -10.73
N CYS A 17 9.01 -25.41 -11.16
CA CYS A 17 7.74 -24.72 -10.98
C CYS A 17 7.46 -24.42 -9.50
N ILE A 18 7.65 -25.39 -8.61
CA ILE A 18 7.47 -25.19 -7.16
C ILE A 18 8.43 -24.14 -6.60
N THR A 19 9.69 -24.12 -7.05
CA THR A 19 10.71 -23.20 -6.51
C THR A 19 10.53 -21.78 -7.03
N TYR A 20 10.10 -21.62 -8.29
CA TYR A 20 9.92 -20.30 -8.91
C TYR A 20 8.53 -19.70 -8.68
N GLU A 21 7.47 -20.52 -8.74
CA GLU A 21 6.10 -20.03 -8.54
C GLU A 21 5.59 -20.20 -7.10
N GLY A 22 6.28 -21.00 -6.27
CA GLY A 22 5.80 -21.44 -4.96
C GLY A 22 4.85 -22.65 -5.06
N THR A 23 4.66 -23.37 -3.95
CA THR A 23 3.61 -24.41 -3.89
C THR A 23 2.22 -23.76 -3.88
N ASN A 24 1.21 -24.48 -4.38
CA ASN A 24 -0.18 -24.03 -4.29
C ASN A 24 -0.60 -23.74 -2.85
N GLU A 25 -0.05 -24.48 -1.88
CA GLU A 25 -0.27 -24.27 -0.44
C GLU A 25 0.25 -22.90 0.04
N VAL A 26 1.42 -22.47 -0.43
CA VAL A 26 1.99 -21.15 -0.11
C VAL A 26 1.16 -20.03 -0.74
N LYS A 27 0.73 -20.20 -2.01
CA LYS A 27 -0.17 -19.25 -2.68
C LYS A 27 -1.50 -19.12 -1.91
N GLN A 28 -2.08 -20.24 -1.48
CA GLN A 28 -3.34 -20.27 -0.72
C GLN A 28 -3.19 -19.66 0.67
N SER A 29 -2.09 -19.93 1.37
CA SER A 29 -1.79 -19.31 2.67
C SER A 29 -1.67 -17.79 2.56
N ARG A 30 -0.90 -17.30 1.57
CA ARG A 30 -0.78 -15.86 1.29
C ARG A 30 -2.13 -15.23 0.95
N PHE A 31 -2.95 -15.92 0.15
CA PHE A 31 -4.29 -15.48 -0.18
C PHE A 31 -5.16 -15.34 1.07
N ASN A 32 -5.17 -16.34 1.94
CA ASN A 32 -5.96 -16.34 3.18
C ASN A 32 -5.51 -15.21 4.12
N ASN A 33 -4.20 -14.95 4.24
CA ASN A 33 -3.68 -13.84 5.03
C ASN A 33 -4.13 -12.48 4.47
N LEU A 34 -4.01 -12.27 3.15
CA LEU A 34 -4.47 -11.03 2.52
C LEU A 34 -5.98 -10.84 2.64
N LEU A 35 -6.75 -11.93 2.59
CA LEU A 35 -8.18 -11.88 2.80
C LEU A 35 -8.51 -11.50 4.24
N HIS A 36 -7.81 -12.06 5.21
CA HIS A 36 -7.96 -11.70 6.62
C HIS A 36 -7.61 -10.23 6.86
N ASP A 37 -6.49 -9.75 6.31
CA ASP A 37 -6.07 -8.34 6.38
C ASP A 37 -7.10 -7.41 5.73
N TYR A 38 -7.71 -7.85 4.62
CA TYR A 38 -8.81 -7.13 3.98
C TYR A 38 -10.03 -7.12 4.89
N GLU A 39 -10.46 -8.25 5.45
CA GLU A 39 -11.63 -8.33 6.32
C GLU A 39 -11.49 -7.49 7.59
N LEU A 40 -10.32 -7.49 8.23
CA LEU A 40 -10.00 -6.68 9.41
C LEU A 40 -9.51 -5.26 9.07
N PHE A 41 -9.55 -4.87 7.80
CA PHE A 41 -9.05 -3.56 7.38
C PHE A 41 -9.80 -2.42 8.05
N PHE A 42 -9.09 -1.69 8.90
CA PHE A 42 -9.60 -0.54 9.64
C PHE A 42 -8.53 0.56 9.72
N MET A 43 -8.99 1.81 9.83
CA MET A 43 -8.14 2.99 10.03
C MET A 43 -7.42 2.90 11.38
N LYS A 44 -6.10 3.05 11.36
CA LYS A 44 -5.28 3.06 12.59
C LYS A 44 -5.36 4.44 13.27
N LEU A 45 -5.04 4.46 14.57
CA LEU A 45 -4.94 5.72 15.32
C LEU A 45 -3.83 6.60 14.73
N ASN A 46 -4.15 7.88 14.50
CA ASN A 46 -3.25 8.86 13.87
C ASN A 46 -2.81 8.54 12.44
N GLU A 47 -3.53 7.67 11.75
CA GLU A 47 -3.34 7.46 10.33
C GLU A 47 -4.05 8.56 9.53
N TYR A 48 -3.45 8.98 8.41
CA TYR A 48 -4.09 9.90 7.46
C TYR A 48 -4.85 9.14 6.39
N ILE A 49 -5.86 9.78 5.79
CA ILE A 49 -6.67 9.16 4.71
C ILE A 49 -5.78 8.72 3.52
N SER A 50 -4.72 9.47 3.21
CA SER A 50 -3.73 9.08 2.19
C SER A 50 -3.03 7.75 2.50
N ASN A 51 -2.74 7.47 3.77
CA ASN A 51 -2.06 6.25 4.18
C ASN A 51 -3.01 5.05 4.09
N ILE A 52 -4.29 5.26 4.41
CA ILE A 52 -5.35 4.26 4.21
C ILE A 52 -5.46 3.89 2.74
N ASP A 53 -5.50 4.89 1.86
CA ASP A 53 -5.60 4.68 0.41
C ASP A 53 -4.44 3.81 -0.13
N THR A 54 -3.21 4.15 0.24
CA THR A 54 -2.03 3.35 -0.15
C THR A 54 -2.13 1.90 0.34
N ARG A 55 -2.43 1.68 1.63
CA ARG A 55 -2.53 0.33 2.20
C ARG A 55 -3.68 -0.47 1.57
N PHE A 56 -4.82 0.16 1.35
CA PHE A 56 -5.98 -0.47 0.74
C PHE A 56 -5.66 -0.89 -0.70
N THR A 57 -5.04 0.00 -1.47
CA THR A 57 -4.61 -0.27 -2.85
C THR A 57 -3.60 -1.42 -2.92
N GLN A 58 -2.64 -1.48 -1.98
CA GLN A 58 -1.69 -2.60 -1.88
C GLN A 58 -2.38 -3.95 -1.66
N ILE A 59 -3.34 -4.02 -0.73
CA ILE A 59 -4.10 -5.25 -0.45
C ILE A 59 -4.94 -5.66 -1.66
N VAL A 60 -5.69 -4.73 -2.25
CA VAL A 60 -6.55 -4.99 -3.43
C VAL A 60 -5.72 -5.46 -4.61
N THR A 61 -4.56 -4.83 -4.86
CA THR A 61 -3.65 -5.20 -5.95
C THR A 61 -3.06 -6.60 -5.72
N SER A 62 -2.69 -6.91 -4.47
CA SER A 62 -2.16 -8.23 -4.10
C SER A 62 -3.23 -9.34 -4.23
N LEU A 63 -4.47 -9.08 -3.83
CA LEU A 63 -5.59 -9.99 -4.01
C LEU A 63 -5.90 -10.22 -5.50
N HIS A 64 -5.83 -9.16 -6.30
CA HIS A 64 -6.00 -9.24 -7.75
C HIS A 64 -4.92 -10.10 -8.40
N ALA A 65 -3.65 -9.95 -7.99
CA ALA A 65 -2.53 -10.76 -8.47
C ALA A 65 -2.70 -12.26 -8.14
N LEU A 66 -3.41 -12.58 -7.06
CA LEU A 66 -3.75 -13.97 -6.67
C LEU A 66 -5.08 -14.46 -7.28
N GLY A 67 -5.70 -13.68 -8.18
CA GLY A 67 -6.87 -14.10 -8.95
C GLY A 67 -8.23 -13.66 -8.38
N ARG A 68 -8.28 -12.94 -7.26
CA ARG A 68 -9.56 -12.40 -6.73
C ARG A 68 -9.83 -11.01 -7.28
N LYS A 69 -10.87 -10.89 -8.10
CA LYS A 69 -11.35 -9.62 -8.63
C LYS A 69 -12.40 -9.04 -7.69
N LEU A 70 -12.11 -7.90 -7.07
CA LEU A 70 -13.07 -7.12 -6.30
C LEU A 70 -13.75 -6.11 -7.22
N THR A 71 -15.08 -6.05 -7.16
CA THR A 71 -15.89 -5.04 -7.84
C THR A 71 -15.69 -3.67 -7.21
N ASN A 72 -16.00 -2.59 -7.95
CA ASN A 72 -15.89 -1.24 -7.40
C ASN A 72 -16.84 -1.03 -6.21
N ALA A 73 -18.07 -1.55 -6.28
CA ALA A 73 -19.03 -1.48 -5.19
C ALA A 73 -18.51 -2.14 -3.90
N GLU A 74 -17.90 -3.33 -3.99
CA GLU A 74 -17.28 -4.01 -2.84
C GLU A 74 -16.16 -3.17 -2.24
N LYS A 75 -15.30 -2.58 -3.08
CA LYS A 75 -14.20 -1.73 -2.60
C LYS A 75 -14.71 -0.46 -1.91
N VAL A 76 -15.70 0.22 -2.50
CA VAL A 76 -16.31 1.44 -1.95
C VAL A 76 -16.97 1.14 -0.60
N ASN A 77 -17.79 0.09 -0.53
CA ASN A 77 -18.41 -0.34 0.72
C ASN A 77 -17.34 -0.67 1.77
N LYS A 78 -16.25 -1.33 1.37
CA LYS A 78 -15.19 -1.68 2.30
C LYS A 78 -14.46 -0.46 2.87
N ILE A 79 -14.15 0.52 2.03
CA ILE A 79 -13.53 1.78 2.47
C ILE A 79 -14.47 2.53 3.41
N ILE A 80 -15.77 2.60 3.11
CA ILE A 80 -16.73 3.26 3.99
C ILE A 80 -16.73 2.63 5.38
N CYS A 81 -16.71 1.30 5.46
CA CYS A 81 -16.71 0.57 6.74
C CYS A 81 -15.38 0.62 7.51
N CYS A 82 -14.27 1.10 6.91
CA CYS A 82 -12.97 1.10 7.58
C CYS A 82 -12.72 2.34 8.44
N PHE A 83 -13.59 3.36 8.36
CA PHE A 83 -13.42 4.61 9.10
C PHE A 83 -14.01 4.52 10.51
N PRO A 84 -13.40 5.23 11.49
CA PRO A 84 -13.92 5.29 12.85
C PRO A 84 -15.13 6.24 12.95
N SER A 85 -15.83 6.14 14.08
CA SER A 85 -17.07 6.89 14.34
C SER A 85 -16.96 8.41 14.20
N ALA A 86 -15.74 8.96 14.27
CA ALA A 86 -15.47 10.37 13.99
C ALA A 86 -15.88 10.81 12.56
N TYR A 87 -16.00 9.87 11.63
CA TYR A 87 -16.41 10.12 10.25
C TYR A 87 -17.87 9.77 9.97
N ASP A 88 -18.63 9.24 10.96
CA ASP A 88 -20.00 8.75 10.77
C ASP A 88 -20.89 9.81 10.12
N ALA A 89 -20.87 11.04 10.63
CA ALA A 89 -21.68 12.13 10.08
C ALA A 89 -21.42 12.38 8.58
N LYS A 90 -20.16 12.29 8.14
CA LYS A 90 -19.81 12.47 6.72
C LYS A 90 -20.18 11.23 5.89
N ILE A 91 -19.98 10.05 6.46
CA ILE A 91 -20.28 8.76 5.82
C ILE A 91 -21.78 8.60 5.60
N THR A 92 -22.61 8.89 6.60
CA THR A 92 -24.08 8.86 6.48
C THR A 92 -24.55 9.74 5.31
N VAL A 93 -24.03 10.98 5.23
CA VAL A 93 -24.37 11.88 4.12
C VAL A 93 -23.96 11.30 2.76
N ILE A 94 -22.82 10.61 2.67
CA ILE A 94 -22.38 9.98 1.42
C ILE A 94 -23.29 8.81 1.05
N ILE A 95 -23.62 7.94 2.01
CA ILE A 95 -24.52 6.80 1.82
C ILE A 95 -25.91 7.27 1.38
N GLU A 96 -26.43 8.34 1.96
CA GLU A 96 -27.75 8.89 1.63
C GLU A 96 -27.77 9.65 0.29
N SER A 97 -26.68 10.32 -0.08
CA SER A 97 -26.65 11.22 -1.23
C SER A 97 -26.07 10.61 -2.52
N LYS A 98 -25.38 9.47 -2.45
CA LYS A 98 -24.68 8.86 -3.58
C LYS A 98 -25.03 7.38 -3.72
N ASP A 99 -25.14 6.93 -4.96
CA ASP A 99 -25.25 5.50 -5.27
C ASP A 99 -23.87 4.85 -5.23
N LEU A 100 -23.66 3.98 -4.25
CA LEU A 100 -22.39 3.31 -3.96
C LEU A 100 -21.94 2.34 -5.07
N ASN A 101 -22.85 1.94 -5.97
CA ASN A 101 -22.50 1.03 -7.07
C ASN A 101 -21.76 1.74 -8.20
N ILE A 102 -22.03 3.03 -8.39
CA ILE A 102 -21.42 3.88 -9.43
C ILE A 102 -20.40 4.86 -8.87
N TYR A 103 -20.33 5.02 -7.55
CA TYR A 103 -19.46 5.98 -6.91
C TYR A 103 -17.99 5.55 -7.04
N SER A 104 -17.13 6.44 -7.55
CA SER A 104 -15.70 6.16 -7.64
C SER A 104 -15.02 6.25 -6.27
N ILE A 105 -14.06 5.36 -6.04
CA ILE A 105 -13.19 5.37 -4.85
C ILE A 105 -12.44 6.70 -4.76
N ASP A 106 -11.94 7.23 -5.88
CA ASP A 106 -11.20 8.50 -5.91
C ASP A 106 -12.07 9.67 -5.45
N ASN A 107 -13.35 9.66 -5.85
CA ASN A 107 -14.31 10.68 -5.45
C ASN A 107 -14.66 10.57 -3.96
N LEU A 108 -14.78 9.34 -3.44
CA LEU A 108 -14.99 9.07 -2.02
C LEU A 108 -13.82 9.60 -1.19
N LEU A 109 -12.60 9.19 -1.54
CA LEU A 109 -11.38 9.59 -0.85
C LEU A 109 -11.16 11.11 -0.94
N GLY A 110 -11.36 11.71 -2.11
CA GLY A 110 -11.27 13.17 -2.29
C GLY A 110 -12.26 13.92 -1.39
N SER A 111 -13.51 13.44 -1.29
CA SER A 111 -14.52 14.03 -0.42
C SER A 111 -14.18 13.92 1.07
N LEU A 112 -13.54 12.82 1.47
CA LEU A 112 -13.08 12.58 2.84
C LEU A 112 -11.85 13.42 3.18
N ILE A 113 -10.88 13.55 2.27
CA ILE A 113 -9.70 14.40 2.44
C ILE A 113 -10.11 15.87 2.58
N ALA A 114 -11.05 16.34 1.76
CA ALA A 114 -11.59 17.70 1.89
C ALA A 114 -12.28 17.92 3.25
N TYR A 115 -13.01 16.90 3.74
CA TYR A 115 -13.62 16.95 5.08
C TYR A 115 -12.55 17.02 6.19
N GLU A 116 -11.51 16.20 6.13
CA GLU A 116 -10.39 16.22 7.10
C GLU A 116 -9.69 17.58 7.13
N GLN A 117 -9.45 18.19 5.96
CA GLN A 117 -8.85 19.51 5.85
C GLN A 117 -9.75 20.59 6.46
N GLY A 118 -11.05 20.59 6.16
CA GLY A 118 -12.01 21.55 6.72
C GLY A 118 -12.20 21.43 8.24
N VAL A 119 -12.17 20.20 8.78
CA VAL A 119 -12.17 19.98 10.23
C VAL A 119 -10.87 20.49 10.86
N SER A 120 -9.73 20.23 10.21
CA SER A 120 -8.42 20.67 10.69
C SER A 120 -8.29 22.20 10.72
N GLN A 121 -8.82 22.90 9.70
CA GLN A 121 -8.81 24.37 9.67
C GLN A 121 -9.61 24.97 10.82
N ARG A 122 -10.83 24.46 11.08
CA ARG A 122 -11.66 24.92 12.20
C ARG A 122 -11.00 24.71 13.57
N LYS A 123 -10.22 23.63 13.71
CA LYS A 123 -9.45 23.37 14.94
C LYS A 123 -8.33 24.38 15.13
N ILE A 124 -7.63 24.75 14.06
CA ILE A 124 -6.62 25.83 14.09
C ILE A 124 -7.27 27.16 14.47
N ASP A 125 -8.42 27.49 13.87
CA ASP A 125 -9.15 28.72 14.18
C ASP A 125 -9.65 28.75 15.64
N ALA A 126 -9.90 27.58 16.24
CA ALA A 126 -10.24 27.39 17.65
C ALA A 126 -9.01 27.32 18.59
N GLY A 127 -7.79 27.46 18.07
CA GLY A 127 -6.54 27.47 18.85
C GLY A 127 -5.91 26.10 19.13
N GLU A 128 -6.39 25.01 18.53
CA GLU A 128 -5.79 23.68 18.67
C GLU A 128 -4.55 23.48 17.77
N PRO A 129 -3.52 22.76 18.22
CA PRO A 129 -2.32 22.49 17.43
C PRO A 129 -2.61 21.60 16.21
N ARG A 130 -2.04 21.97 15.06
CA ARG A 130 -2.16 21.22 13.81
C ARG A 130 -1.38 19.90 13.90
N ARG A 131 -2.00 18.79 13.47
CA ARG A 131 -1.29 17.52 13.26
C ARG A 131 -0.39 17.62 12.03
N GLU A 132 0.92 17.54 12.20
CA GLU A 132 1.91 17.60 11.10
C GLU A 132 1.83 16.36 10.21
N LYS A 133 1.53 16.57 8.92
CA LYS A 133 1.54 15.51 7.90
C LYS A 133 2.99 15.29 7.45
N ASN A 134 3.67 14.31 8.03
CA ASN A 134 4.98 13.88 7.56
C ASN A 134 4.81 13.04 6.28
N ILE A 135 4.88 13.67 5.10
CA ILE A 135 4.89 12.95 3.81
C ILE A 135 6.35 12.59 3.52
N ALA A 136 6.82 11.47 4.10
CA ALA A 136 8.10 10.90 3.73
C ALA A 136 7.92 10.10 2.43
N LEU A 137 8.57 10.54 1.36
CA LEU A 137 8.73 9.76 0.13
C LEU A 137 9.74 8.64 0.41
N ASN A 138 9.24 7.43 0.66
CA ASN A 138 10.10 6.25 0.64
C ASN A 138 10.33 5.86 -0.81
N MET A 139 11.49 6.24 -1.35
CA MET A 139 12.02 5.64 -2.56
C MET A 139 12.57 4.27 -2.16
N GLU A 140 11.87 3.20 -2.54
CA GLU A 140 12.41 1.85 -2.43
C GLU A 140 13.57 1.74 -3.43
N GLU A 141 14.79 1.96 -2.97
CA GLU A 141 15.96 1.36 -3.60
C GLU A 141 15.80 -0.15 -3.46
N SER A 142 15.45 -0.80 -4.57
CA SER A 142 15.51 -2.24 -4.68
C SER A 142 16.98 -2.67 -4.54
N GLU A 143 17.38 -3.02 -3.33
CA GLU A 143 18.61 -3.75 -3.05
C GLU A 143 18.49 -5.15 -3.67
N SER A 144 19.20 -5.38 -4.77
CA SER A 144 19.62 -6.71 -5.20
C SER A 144 21.10 -6.88 -4.84
N GLU A 145 21.38 -7.50 -3.70
CA GLU A 145 22.74 -7.91 -3.33
C GLU A 145 23.11 -9.27 -3.96
N HIS A 146 24.18 -9.29 -4.75
CA HIS A 146 25.36 -10.16 -4.62
C HIS A 146 26.31 -9.88 -5.80
N SER A 147 27.56 -9.44 -5.65
CA SER A 147 28.61 -10.01 -4.80
C SER A 147 29.78 -9.00 -4.64
N GLN A 148 30.41 -8.92 -3.47
CA GLN A 148 31.74 -8.31 -3.24
C GLN A 148 32.83 -9.42 -3.25
N PRO A 149 34.16 -9.15 -3.25
CA PRO A 149 34.91 -7.87 -3.16
C PRO A 149 35.90 -7.71 -4.35
N GLU A 150 36.57 -6.59 -4.63
CA GLU A 150 37.73 -6.00 -3.94
C GLU A 150 38.02 -4.60 -4.50
N ASP A 151 38.96 -3.92 -3.84
CA ASP A 151 39.62 -2.64 -4.19
C ASP A 151 38.95 -1.36 -3.66
N GLU A 152 39.26 -1.13 -2.40
CA GLU A 152 39.39 0.13 -1.69
C GLU A 152 40.23 1.13 -2.51
N ASP A 153 39.57 2.02 -3.24
CA ASP A 153 39.99 3.40 -3.57
C ASP A 153 39.17 3.93 -4.76
N ASP A 154 37.97 4.47 -4.52
CA ASP A 154 37.40 5.60 -5.30
C ASP A 154 35.95 5.91 -4.90
N ILE A 155 35.78 6.52 -3.71
CA ILE A 155 34.58 7.36 -3.46
C ILE A 155 35.00 8.81 -3.21
N PRO A 156 35.35 9.60 -4.26
CA PRO A 156 35.27 11.06 -4.10
C PRO A 156 34.68 11.84 -5.28
N LEU A 157 34.05 11.20 -6.28
CA LEU A 157 33.53 11.95 -7.45
C LEU A 157 32.03 12.27 -7.43
N MET A 158 31.18 11.39 -6.90
CA MET A 158 29.72 11.56 -7.01
C MET A 158 29.13 12.51 -5.96
N THR A 159 29.76 12.67 -4.80
CA THR A 159 29.27 13.56 -3.72
C THR A 159 29.57 15.04 -3.98
N LYS A 160 30.49 15.37 -4.90
CA LYS A 160 30.91 16.75 -5.18
C LYS A 160 29.93 17.50 -6.08
N GLN A 161 29.28 16.81 -7.04
CA GLN A 161 28.35 17.46 -7.97
C GLN A 161 27.03 17.87 -7.31
N PHE A 162 26.50 17.08 -6.37
CA PHE A 162 25.28 17.42 -5.65
C PHE A 162 25.41 18.68 -4.78
N ARG A 163 26.57 18.90 -4.18
CA ARG A 163 26.83 20.08 -3.34
C ARG A 163 26.94 21.38 -4.16
N SER A 164 27.33 21.28 -5.44
CA SER A 164 27.34 22.42 -6.36
C SER A 164 25.94 22.84 -6.78
N PHE A 165 25.02 21.88 -6.91
CA PHE A 165 23.65 22.15 -7.32
C PHE A 165 22.83 22.83 -6.21
N LEU A 166 23.06 22.46 -4.95
CA LEU A 166 22.38 23.04 -3.78
C LEU A 166 22.81 24.48 -3.44
N LYS A 167 23.86 25.02 -4.08
CA LYS A 167 24.34 26.40 -3.84
C LYS A 167 23.84 27.43 -4.86
N MET A 168 23.02 27.03 -5.84
CA MET A 168 22.38 27.94 -6.79
C MET A 168 20.86 27.86 -6.68
N LYS A 169 20.28 28.58 -5.71
CA LYS A 169 19.17 29.55 -5.86
C LYS A 169 18.62 29.96 -4.50
#